data_AF-A0A7R9AK12-F1
#
_entry.id   AF-A0A7R9AK12-F1
#
_cell.length_a   1.000
_cell.length_b   1.000
_cell.length_c   1.000
_cell.angle_alpha   90.00
_cell.angle_beta   90.00
_cell.angle_gamma   90.00
#
_symmetry.space_group_name_H-M   'P 1'
#
loop_
_entity.id
_entity.type
_entity.pdbx_description
1 polymer ?
#
loop_
_entity_poly.entity_id
_entity_poly.type
_entity_poly.pdbx_seq_one_letter_code
_entity_poly.pdbx_strand_id
1 'polypeptide(L)'
;MRAAGIAGVEKIVVVTNRDHFFKTACAFEELGLEGISCTYILEPEGRDTAAAVAVAALHVRDMHGVDAVILVLPADHLIRDIEMYNQAVNQAVSMAREGQLVTFGIQPTYAETGYGYIESSGSKVIRFVEKPDMETAASYCASGRHLWNSGMFCVTCFTLLELLQEHANDILSSCELTLAASPQSLVPNGFQIMLDHSSFSLVPKASFDIAVVEKAANIGVIACDIGWSDIGSWNAIAGLTAPDVNGNRIDGQAVMIESENCFVRSNGRTIGMVGVKDLIVVDTGDAILIADAGQTQLVKRIS
;
A
#
# COMPACT_ATOMS: atom_id res chain seq x y z
N MET A 1 -2.78 -11.01 -10.61
CA MET A 1 -2.38 -9.68 -10.09
C MET A 1 -3.37 -8.63 -10.56
N ARG A 2 -3.91 -7.78 -9.67
CA ARG A 2 -4.96 -6.81 -10.03
C ARG A 2 -4.54 -5.75 -11.05
N ALA A 3 -3.29 -5.27 -10.98
CA ALA A 3 -2.78 -4.24 -11.89
C ALA A 3 -2.80 -4.71 -13.36
N ALA A 4 -2.49 -5.98 -13.62
CA ALA A 4 -2.54 -6.57 -14.95
C ALA A 4 -3.96 -6.77 -15.51
N GLY A 5 -4.98 -6.76 -14.63
CA GLY A 5 -6.39 -6.90 -15.02
C GLY A 5 -7.07 -5.58 -15.39
N ILE A 6 -6.36 -4.46 -15.26
CA ILE A 6 -6.88 -3.13 -15.61
C ILE A 6 -6.73 -2.93 -17.12
N ALA A 7 -7.82 -2.55 -17.78
CA ALA A 7 -7.81 -2.33 -19.22
C ALA A 7 -6.83 -1.21 -19.61
N GLY A 8 -5.95 -1.50 -20.58
CA GLY A 8 -4.97 -0.54 -21.10
C GLY A 8 -3.65 -0.47 -20.32
N VAL A 9 -3.44 -1.33 -19.31
CA VAL A 9 -2.13 -1.44 -18.65
C VAL A 9 -1.20 -2.31 -19.50
N GLU A 10 -0.20 -1.68 -20.11
CA GLU A 10 0.83 -2.35 -20.91
C GLU A 10 2.17 -2.49 -20.15
N LYS A 11 2.35 -1.69 -19.09
CA LYS A 11 3.60 -1.57 -18.34
C LYS A 11 3.34 -1.56 -16.85
N ILE A 12 4.16 -2.29 -16.09
CA ILE A 12 4.14 -2.30 -14.64
C ILE A 12 5.52 -1.89 -14.14
N VAL A 13 5.58 -0.87 -13.29
CA VAL A 13 6.80 -0.48 -12.59
C VAL A 13 6.68 -0.98 -11.16
N VAL A 14 7.63 -1.80 -10.75
CA VAL A 14 7.71 -2.36 -9.39
C VAL A 14 8.88 -1.70 -8.68
N VAL A 15 8.60 -0.93 -7.64
CA VAL A 15 9.63 -0.41 -6.75
C VAL A 15 9.69 -1.31 -5.51
N THR A 16 10.86 -1.87 -5.23
CA THR A 16 11.01 -2.80 -4.11
C THR A 16 12.45 -2.82 -3.61
N ASN A 17 12.68 -3.31 -2.39
CA ASN A 17 14.03 -3.53 -1.90
C ASN A 17 14.75 -4.57 -2.77
N ARG A 18 16.04 -4.34 -3.07
CA ARG A 18 16.87 -5.27 -3.85
C ARG A 18 16.85 -6.71 -3.32
N ASP A 19 16.71 -6.91 -2.02
CA ASP A 19 16.69 -8.23 -1.38
C ASP A 19 15.39 -9.00 -1.68
N HIS A 20 14.33 -8.30 -2.11
CA HIS A 20 13.06 -8.89 -2.51
C HIS A 20 12.97 -9.14 -4.02
N PHE A 21 13.93 -8.66 -4.82
CA PHE A 21 13.89 -8.74 -6.27
C PHE A 21 13.61 -10.16 -6.79
N PHE A 22 14.38 -11.16 -6.34
CA PHE A 22 14.22 -12.54 -6.81
C PHE A 22 12.84 -13.12 -6.50
N LYS A 23 12.32 -12.90 -5.28
CA LYS A 23 10.98 -13.39 -4.90
C LYS A 23 9.90 -12.74 -5.76
N THR A 24 10.01 -11.44 -5.98
CA THR A 24 9.08 -10.67 -6.80
C THR A 24 9.14 -11.10 -8.27
N ALA A 25 10.34 -11.24 -8.84
CA ALA A 25 10.51 -11.67 -10.22
C ALA A 25 9.93 -13.07 -10.47
N CYS A 26 10.20 -14.03 -9.57
CA CYS A 26 9.62 -15.38 -9.67
C CYS A 26 8.08 -15.33 -9.59
N ALA A 27 7.51 -14.55 -8.67
CA ALA A 27 6.05 -14.41 -8.57
C ALA A 27 5.42 -13.82 -9.85
N PHE A 28 6.11 -12.89 -10.51
CA PHE A 28 5.66 -12.31 -11.79
C PHE A 28 5.78 -13.32 -12.95
N GLU A 29 6.83 -14.13 -12.97
CA GLU A 29 7.01 -15.22 -13.95
C GLU A 29 5.92 -16.29 -13.81
N GLU A 30 5.60 -16.71 -12.58
CA GLU A 30 4.53 -17.68 -12.29
C GLU A 30 3.16 -17.19 -12.74
N LEU A 31 2.93 -15.87 -12.70
CA LEU A 31 1.68 -15.26 -13.14
C LEU A 31 1.52 -15.23 -14.66
N GLY A 32 2.59 -15.44 -15.44
CA GLY A 32 2.53 -15.53 -16.89
C GLY A 32 1.91 -14.28 -17.54
N LEU A 33 2.39 -13.08 -17.18
CA LEU A 33 1.85 -11.81 -17.67
C LEU A 33 2.23 -11.56 -19.15
N GLU A 34 1.54 -12.25 -20.07
CA GLU A 34 1.74 -12.08 -21.50
C GLU A 34 1.43 -10.65 -21.96
N GLY A 35 2.34 -10.05 -22.73
CA GLY A 35 2.15 -8.71 -23.31
C GLY A 35 2.39 -7.54 -22.34
N ILE A 36 2.62 -7.80 -21.05
CA ILE A 36 2.93 -6.77 -20.06
C ILE A 36 4.43 -6.78 -19.76
N SER A 37 5.08 -5.63 -19.97
CA SER A 37 6.49 -5.48 -19.66
C SER A 37 6.67 -4.87 -18.28
N CYS A 38 7.61 -5.44 -17.52
CA CYS A 38 7.84 -5.09 -16.12
C CYS A 38 9.20 -4.39 -15.96
N THR A 39 9.20 -3.24 -15.27
CA THR A 39 10.41 -2.57 -14.83
C THR A 39 10.56 -2.72 -13.33
N TYR A 40 11.72 -3.18 -12.87
CA TYR A 40 12.02 -3.29 -11.45
C TYR A 40 12.97 -2.18 -11.03
N ILE A 41 12.54 -1.29 -10.14
CA ILE A 41 13.40 -0.27 -9.52
C ILE A 41 13.77 -0.78 -8.13
N LEU A 42 15.06 -1.08 -7.92
CA LEU A 42 15.55 -1.76 -6.74
C LEU A 42 16.16 -0.78 -5.76
N GLU A 43 15.50 -0.61 -4.62
CA GLU A 43 15.96 0.22 -3.51
C GLU A 43 17.06 -0.50 -2.71
N PRO A 44 18.21 0.15 -2.47
CA PRO A 44 19.27 -0.42 -1.62
C PRO A 44 18.90 -0.42 -0.14
N GLU A 45 18.01 0.48 0.28
CA GLU A 45 17.49 0.61 1.65
C GLU A 45 16.11 1.28 1.64
N GLY A 46 15.33 1.14 2.71
CA GLY A 46 13.98 1.71 2.78
C GLY A 46 13.98 3.21 3.12
N ARG A 47 13.51 4.04 2.18
CA ARG A 47 13.34 5.50 2.34
C ARG A 47 11.88 5.97 2.39
N ASP A 48 10.96 5.05 2.71
CA ASP A 48 9.50 5.29 2.77
C ASP A 48 8.92 5.63 1.38
N THR A 49 7.62 5.90 1.28
CA THR A 49 6.90 5.85 0.00
C THR A 49 7.16 7.05 -0.93
N ALA A 50 7.57 8.22 -0.42
CA ALA A 50 7.79 9.39 -1.26
C ALA A 50 8.94 9.18 -2.26
N ALA A 51 10.05 8.59 -1.79
CA ALA A 51 11.21 8.29 -2.64
C ALA A 51 10.86 7.28 -3.74
N ALA A 52 10.14 6.21 -3.37
CA ALA A 52 9.67 5.19 -4.30
C ALA A 52 8.75 5.75 -5.40
N VAL A 53 7.80 6.61 -5.02
CA VAL A 53 6.90 7.28 -5.97
C VAL A 53 7.68 8.25 -6.86
N ALA A 54 8.64 9.00 -6.32
CA ALA A 54 9.43 9.95 -7.09
C ALA A 54 10.32 9.25 -8.15
N VAL A 55 11.05 8.19 -7.80
CA VAL A 55 11.88 7.45 -8.77
C VAL A 55 11.02 6.80 -9.86
N ALA A 56 9.82 6.29 -9.51
CA ALA A 56 8.89 5.74 -10.48
C ALA A 56 8.34 6.83 -11.43
N ALA A 57 7.98 8.00 -10.92
CA ALA A 57 7.48 9.11 -11.72
C ALA A 57 8.54 9.62 -12.71
N LEU A 58 9.79 9.78 -12.27
CA LEU A 58 10.91 10.14 -13.13
C LEU A 58 11.15 9.11 -14.22
N HIS A 59 11.11 7.82 -13.87
CA HIS A 59 11.24 6.75 -14.83
C HIS A 59 10.10 6.75 -15.87
N VAL A 60 8.85 6.93 -15.43
CA VAL A 60 7.67 7.01 -16.32
C VAL A 60 7.77 8.22 -17.23
N ARG A 61 8.21 9.39 -16.73
CA ARG A 61 8.46 10.58 -17.55
C ARG A 61 9.40 10.28 -18.70
N ASP A 62 10.53 9.64 -18.40
CA ASP A 62 11.59 9.40 -19.38
C ASP A 62 11.19 8.35 -20.42
N MET A 63 10.37 7.36 -20.04
CA MET A 63 9.96 6.26 -20.93
C MET A 63 8.65 6.50 -21.68
N HIS A 64 7.71 7.23 -21.07
CA HIS A 64 6.32 7.34 -21.53
C HIS A 64 5.83 8.79 -21.68
N GLY A 65 6.61 9.77 -21.24
CA GLY A 65 6.24 11.18 -21.29
C GLY A 65 5.39 11.65 -20.11
N VAL A 66 5.24 12.96 -20.01
CA VAL A 66 4.56 13.62 -18.88
C VAL A 66 3.03 13.43 -18.88
N ASP A 67 2.44 13.07 -20.01
CA ASP A 67 0.98 12.86 -20.14
C ASP A 67 0.54 11.47 -19.64
N ALA A 68 1.47 10.59 -19.30
CA ALA A 68 1.17 9.26 -18.78
C ALA A 68 0.40 9.36 -17.44
N VAL A 69 -0.59 8.48 -17.25
CA VAL A 69 -1.30 8.36 -15.96
C VAL A 69 -0.64 7.28 -15.13
N ILE A 70 -0.29 7.62 -13.89
CA ILE A 70 0.35 6.74 -12.93
C ILE A 70 -0.70 6.33 -11.89
N LEU A 71 -0.87 5.02 -11.74
CA LEU A 71 -1.66 4.42 -10.67
C LEU A 71 -0.70 3.78 -9.65
N VAL A 72 -0.55 4.43 -8.50
CA VAL A 72 0.28 3.97 -7.38
C VAL A 72 -0.52 2.97 -6.55
N LEU A 73 0.01 1.75 -6.39
CA LEU A 73 -0.66 0.65 -5.70
C LEU A 73 0.29 -0.01 -4.69
N PRO A 74 -0.05 -0.03 -3.39
CA PRO A 74 0.66 -0.85 -2.42
C PRO A 74 0.51 -2.34 -2.71
N ALA A 75 1.58 -3.12 -2.60
CA ALA A 75 1.61 -4.52 -3.02
C ALA A 75 0.86 -5.47 -2.05
N ASP A 76 0.62 -5.01 -0.83
CA ASP A 76 0.11 -5.76 0.33
C ASP A 76 -1.38 -5.54 0.62
N HIS A 77 -2.12 -4.83 -0.23
CA HIS A 77 -3.58 -4.70 -0.07
C HIS A 77 -4.33 -5.90 -0.66
N LEU A 78 -5.36 -6.36 0.04
CA LEU A 78 -6.39 -7.25 -0.51
C LEU A 78 -7.51 -6.40 -1.11
N ILE A 79 -7.95 -6.76 -2.32
CA ILE A 79 -9.13 -6.19 -2.96
C ILE A 79 -9.94 -7.37 -3.48
N ARG A 80 -11.18 -7.51 -3.03
CA ARG A 80 -12.03 -8.67 -3.33
C ARG A 80 -12.92 -8.42 -4.55
N ASP A 81 -13.45 -7.21 -4.68
CA ASP A 81 -14.32 -6.84 -5.79
C ASP A 81 -13.51 -6.15 -6.89
N ILE A 82 -13.08 -6.95 -7.87
CA ILE A 82 -12.25 -6.47 -9.00
C ILE A 82 -13.07 -5.65 -9.99
N GLU A 83 -14.39 -5.90 -10.10
CA GLU A 83 -15.25 -5.14 -11.02
C GLU A 83 -15.43 -3.71 -10.52
N MET A 84 -15.79 -3.55 -9.25
CA MET A 84 -15.91 -2.23 -8.60
C MET A 84 -14.56 -1.51 -8.55
N TYR A 85 -13.46 -2.24 -8.32
CA TYR A 85 -12.12 -1.68 -8.39
C TYR A 85 -11.80 -1.10 -9.78
N ASN A 86 -12.09 -1.84 -10.86
CA ASN A 86 -11.85 -1.35 -12.21
C ASN A 86 -12.72 -0.13 -12.55
N GLN A 87 -13.98 -0.09 -12.09
CA GLN A 87 -14.85 1.08 -12.24
C GLN A 87 -14.27 2.30 -11.52
N ALA A 88 -13.81 2.13 -10.28
CA ALA A 88 -13.18 3.19 -9.50
C ALA A 88 -11.89 3.69 -10.18
N VAL A 89 -11.04 2.78 -10.69
CA VAL A 89 -9.82 3.15 -11.42
C VAL A 89 -10.14 3.96 -12.68
N ASN A 90 -11.14 3.57 -13.47
CA ASN A 90 -11.52 4.32 -14.67
C ASN A 90 -11.99 5.74 -14.34
N GLN A 91 -12.76 5.91 -13.26
CA GLN A 91 -13.15 7.23 -12.77
C GLN A 91 -11.93 8.03 -12.29
N ALA A 92 -10.98 7.37 -11.62
CA ALA A 92 -9.75 8.01 -11.13
C ALA A 92 -8.90 8.51 -12.29
N VAL A 93 -8.77 7.74 -13.36
CA VAL A 93 -8.04 8.11 -14.58
C VAL A 93 -8.66 9.36 -15.23
N SER A 94 -9.99 9.45 -15.31
CA SER A 94 -10.67 10.63 -15.84
C SER A 94 -10.38 11.88 -15.00
N MET A 95 -10.50 11.79 -13.68
CA MET A 95 -10.21 12.90 -12.76
C MET A 95 -8.72 13.28 -12.77
N ALA A 96 -7.81 12.31 -12.86
CA ALA A 96 -6.38 12.55 -12.96
C ALA A 96 -6.02 13.35 -14.22
N ARG A 97 -6.67 13.02 -15.36
CA ARG A 97 -6.51 13.78 -16.62
C ARG A 97 -7.02 15.23 -16.53
N GLU A 98 -7.89 15.54 -15.58
CA GLU A 98 -8.30 16.91 -15.25
C GLU A 98 -7.30 17.62 -14.32
N GLY A 99 -6.16 17.00 -14.03
CA GLY A 99 -5.07 17.58 -13.23
C GLY A 99 -5.22 17.37 -11.72
N GLN A 100 -6.05 16.42 -11.30
CA GLN A 100 -6.23 16.09 -9.87
C GLN A 100 -5.27 14.98 -9.42
N LEU A 101 -4.82 15.06 -8.15
CA LEU A 101 -4.28 13.91 -7.43
C LEU A 101 -5.46 13.15 -6.83
N VAL A 102 -5.75 11.94 -7.31
CA VAL A 102 -6.94 11.18 -6.88
C VAL A 102 -6.53 10.09 -5.91
N THR A 103 -7.19 10.02 -4.75
CA THR A 103 -7.09 8.90 -3.80
C THR A 103 -8.38 8.07 -3.79
N PHE A 104 -8.30 6.84 -3.26
CA PHE A 104 -9.45 5.95 -3.09
C PHE A 104 -9.80 5.88 -1.61
N GLY A 105 -11.02 6.29 -1.28
CA GLY A 105 -11.54 6.34 0.07
C GLY A 105 -12.41 5.13 0.39
N ILE A 106 -12.15 4.47 1.52
CA ILE A 106 -12.92 3.31 1.98
C ILE A 106 -13.79 3.72 3.17
N GLN A 107 -15.02 3.24 3.24
CA GLN A 107 -15.89 3.54 4.37
C GLN A 107 -15.34 2.93 5.67
N PRO A 108 -15.07 3.74 6.72
CA PRO A 108 -14.63 3.21 8.00
C PRO A 108 -15.72 2.36 8.63
N THR A 109 -15.34 1.16 9.08
CA THR A 109 -16.21 0.26 9.83
C THR A 109 -15.85 0.20 11.32
N TYR A 110 -14.68 0.75 11.68
CA TYR A 110 -14.23 0.90 13.07
C TYR A 110 -13.25 2.08 13.19
N ALA A 111 -12.83 2.40 14.42
CA ALA A 111 -11.81 3.42 14.68
C ALA A 111 -10.40 2.82 14.50
N GLU A 112 -9.72 3.15 13.41
CA GLU A 112 -8.36 2.66 13.12
C GLU A 112 -7.36 3.81 13.18
N THR A 113 -6.45 3.79 14.15
CA THR A 113 -5.44 4.85 14.29
C THR A 113 -4.26 4.70 13.34
N GLY A 114 -4.12 3.54 12.69
CA GLY A 114 -3.04 3.26 11.75
C GLY A 114 -3.25 3.82 10.34
N TYR A 115 -4.47 4.23 9.99
CA TYR A 115 -4.83 4.73 8.66
C TYR A 115 -4.94 6.25 8.63
N GLY A 116 -4.75 6.82 7.44
CA GLY A 116 -5.17 8.19 7.15
C GLY A 116 -6.69 8.29 7.02
N TYR A 117 -7.26 9.43 7.40
CA TYR A 117 -8.66 9.76 7.22
C TYR A 117 -8.81 10.94 6.25
N ILE A 118 -9.81 10.84 5.39
CA ILE A 118 -10.14 11.81 4.35
C ILE A 118 -11.54 12.35 4.65
N GLU A 119 -11.64 13.63 4.99
CA GLU A 119 -12.92 14.34 4.99
C GLU A 119 -13.21 14.82 3.58
N SER A 120 -14.39 14.49 3.06
CA SER A 120 -14.75 14.76 1.66
C SER A 120 -16.12 15.39 1.51
N SER A 121 -16.29 16.21 0.47
CA SER A 121 -17.60 16.67 -0.02
C SER A 121 -17.73 16.29 -1.49
N GLY A 122 -18.55 15.27 -1.75
CA GLY A 122 -18.57 14.61 -3.06
C GLY A 122 -17.21 13.99 -3.38
N SER A 123 -16.67 14.28 -4.56
CA SER A 123 -15.36 13.81 -5.00
C SER A 123 -14.20 14.71 -4.59
N LYS A 124 -14.44 15.79 -3.83
CA LYS A 124 -13.39 16.73 -3.41
C LYS A 124 -12.96 16.45 -1.97
N VAL A 125 -11.66 16.35 -1.75
CA VAL A 125 -11.08 16.28 -0.40
C VAL A 125 -11.13 17.67 0.25
N ILE A 126 -11.71 17.74 1.43
CA ILE A 126 -11.71 18.94 2.29
C ILE A 126 -10.48 18.92 3.18
N ARG A 127 -10.19 17.75 3.77
CA ARG A 127 -9.11 17.59 4.73
C ARG A 127 -8.56 16.17 4.68
N PHE A 128 -7.24 16.06 4.78
CA PHE A 128 -6.53 14.82 5.02
C PHE A 128 -5.92 14.84 6.42
N VAL A 129 -6.00 13.73 7.13
CA VAL A 129 -5.39 13.56 8.46
C VAL A 129 -4.73 12.20 8.54
N GLU A 130 -3.40 12.16 8.59
CA GLU A 130 -2.66 10.90 8.76
C GLU A 130 -2.64 10.46 10.22
N LYS A 131 -3.03 9.19 10.48
CA LYS A 131 -2.87 8.51 11.78
C LYS A 131 -3.36 9.30 13.00
N PRO A 132 -4.67 9.61 13.09
CA PRO A 132 -5.23 10.31 14.24
C PRO A 132 -5.15 9.49 15.54
N ASP A 133 -5.30 10.16 16.68
CA ASP A 133 -5.51 9.47 17.96
C ASP A 133 -6.85 8.71 18.00
N MET A 134 -6.99 7.80 18.97
CA MET A 134 -8.15 6.90 19.08
C MET A 134 -9.48 7.67 19.25
N GLU A 135 -9.48 8.77 20.02
CA GLU A 135 -10.68 9.58 20.25
C GLU A 135 -11.14 10.25 18.95
N THR A 136 -10.19 10.80 18.21
CA THR A 136 -10.41 11.43 16.91
C THR A 136 -10.87 10.40 15.87
N ALA A 137 -10.23 9.23 15.81
CA ALA A 137 -10.63 8.14 14.91
C ALA A 137 -12.06 7.65 15.19
N ALA A 138 -12.43 7.52 16.48
CA ALA A 138 -13.78 7.14 16.89
C ALA A 138 -14.82 8.18 16.47
N SER A 139 -14.51 9.46 16.64
CA SER A 139 -15.36 10.57 16.18
C SER A 139 -15.54 10.56 14.66
N TYR A 140 -14.46 10.32 13.90
CA TYR A 140 -14.50 10.24 12.45
C TYR A 140 -15.37 9.08 11.96
N CYS A 141 -15.18 7.88 12.52
CA CYS A 141 -15.99 6.72 12.21
C CYS A 141 -17.48 6.95 12.53
N ALA A 142 -17.79 7.54 13.69
CA ALA A 142 -19.16 7.84 14.10
C ALA A 142 -19.84 8.92 13.23
N SER A 143 -19.06 9.87 12.71
CA SER A 143 -19.59 10.96 11.89
C SER A 143 -20.11 10.50 10.52
N GLY A 144 -19.57 9.41 9.97
CA GLY A 144 -19.83 8.96 8.60
C GLY A 144 -19.34 9.89 7.49
N ARG A 145 -18.68 11.01 7.82
CA ARG A 145 -18.19 12.01 6.84
C ARG A 145 -16.76 11.76 6.37
N HIS A 146 -16.08 10.80 7.00
CA HIS A 146 -14.68 10.52 6.72
C HIS A 146 -14.55 9.15 6.06
N LEU A 147 -13.57 9.05 5.16
CA LEU A 147 -13.15 7.83 4.50
C LEU A 147 -11.75 7.45 4.99
N TRP A 148 -11.42 6.17 5.06
CA TRP A 148 -10.04 5.74 5.20
C TRP A 148 -9.29 5.98 3.89
N ASN A 149 -8.07 6.50 3.99
CA ASN A 149 -7.12 6.54 2.90
C ASN A 149 -6.62 5.12 2.62
N SER A 150 -6.90 4.61 1.43
CA SER A 150 -6.45 3.27 1.02
C SER A 150 -4.99 3.23 0.58
N GLY A 151 -4.25 4.35 0.60
CA GLY A 151 -2.86 4.42 0.13
C GLY A 151 -2.67 4.20 -1.38
N MET A 152 -3.77 4.12 -2.14
CA MET A 152 -3.76 4.07 -3.60
C MET A 152 -3.96 5.47 -4.17
N PHE A 153 -3.21 5.81 -5.20
CA PHE A 153 -3.26 7.13 -5.84
C PHE A 153 -3.29 7.03 -7.36
N CYS A 154 -4.05 7.90 -8.01
CA CYS A 154 -4.07 8.03 -9.47
C CYS A 154 -3.82 9.50 -9.85
N VAL A 155 -2.82 9.73 -10.69
CA VAL A 155 -2.36 11.08 -11.04
C VAL A 155 -1.61 11.05 -12.37
N THR A 156 -1.60 12.15 -13.12
CA THR A 156 -0.72 12.26 -14.29
C THR A 156 0.74 12.40 -13.85
N CYS A 157 1.66 11.93 -14.68
CA CYS A 157 3.09 12.08 -14.43
C CYS A 157 3.49 13.56 -14.31
N PHE A 158 2.90 14.42 -15.14
CA PHE A 158 3.06 15.86 -15.05
C PHE A 158 2.68 16.40 -13.66
N THR A 159 1.42 16.20 -13.24
CA THR A 159 0.92 16.72 -11.96
C THR A 159 1.68 16.13 -10.77
N LEU A 160 2.06 14.85 -10.82
CA LEU A 160 2.84 14.22 -9.76
C LEU A 160 4.22 14.88 -9.60
N LEU A 161 4.92 15.14 -10.71
CA LEU A 161 6.22 15.79 -10.68
C LEU A 161 6.11 17.25 -10.23
N GLU A 162 5.07 17.99 -10.64
CA GLU A 162 4.81 19.35 -10.13
C GLU A 162 4.60 19.36 -8.62
N LEU A 163 3.77 18.45 -8.10
CA LEU A 163 3.50 18.34 -6.66
C LEU A 163 4.76 17.96 -5.87
N LEU A 164 5.57 17.03 -6.37
CA LEU A 164 6.86 16.69 -5.78
C LEU A 164 7.83 17.89 -5.82
N GLN A 165 7.87 18.62 -6.93
CA GLN A 165 8.69 19.82 -7.10
C GLN A 165 8.29 20.95 -6.15
N GLU A 166 7.00 21.11 -5.87
CA GLU A 166 6.48 22.14 -4.97
C GLU A 166 6.69 21.79 -3.49
N HIS A 167 6.43 20.54 -3.10
CA HIS A 167 6.30 20.16 -1.70
C HIS A 167 7.44 19.29 -1.15
N ALA A 168 8.23 18.67 -2.03
CA ALA A 168 9.27 17.70 -1.70
C ALA A 168 10.46 17.77 -2.70
N ASN A 169 10.87 18.98 -3.09
CA ASN A 169 11.90 19.19 -4.11
C ASN A 169 13.24 18.52 -3.76
N ASP A 170 13.59 18.48 -2.48
CA ASP A 170 14.79 17.82 -1.97
C ASP A 170 14.76 16.30 -2.25
N ILE A 171 13.61 15.66 -2.07
CA ILE A 171 13.39 14.26 -2.45
C ILE A 171 13.48 14.10 -3.97
N LEU A 172 12.76 14.94 -4.73
CA LEU A 172 12.72 14.85 -6.20
C LEU A 172 14.12 15.00 -6.80
N SER A 173 14.84 16.06 -6.45
CA SER A 173 16.19 16.34 -6.95
C SER A 173 17.18 15.23 -6.59
N SER A 174 17.08 14.68 -5.38
CA SER A 174 17.95 13.57 -4.95
C SER A 174 17.63 12.27 -5.69
N CYS A 175 16.35 12.02 -5.99
CA CYS A 175 15.91 10.88 -6.80
C CYS A 175 16.37 11.02 -8.25
N GLU A 176 16.35 12.22 -8.83
CA GLU A 176 16.90 12.47 -10.18
C GLU A 176 18.39 12.16 -10.27
N LEU A 177 19.18 12.67 -9.32
CA LEU A 177 20.61 12.38 -9.24
C LEU A 177 20.88 10.88 -9.07
N THR A 178 20.08 10.22 -8.23
CA THR A 178 20.20 8.78 -8.01
C THR A 178 19.92 8.01 -9.28
N LEU A 179 18.80 8.29 -9.95
CA LEU A 179 18.39 7.57 -11.15
C LEU A 179 19.43 7.72 -12.27
N ALA A 180 20.03 8.91 -12.42
CA ALA A 180 21.09 9.16 -13.39
C ALA A 180 22.38 8.36 -13.11
N ALA A 181 22.70 8.08 -11.85
CA ALA A 181 23.85 7.28 -11.43
C ALA A 181 23.57 5.76 -11.38
N SER A 182 22.32 5.35 -11.58
CA SER A 182 21.87 3.97 -11.33
C SER A 182 22.12 3.06 -12.54
N PRO A 183 22.81 1.91 -12.38
CA PRO A 183 22.97 0.96 -13.46
C PRO A 183 21.65 0.28 -13.84
N GLN A 184 21.47 0.06 -15.14
CA GLN A 184 20.33 -0.65 -15.71
C GLN A 184 20.78 -1.98 -16.33
N SER A 185 19.97 -3.03 -16.19
CA SER A 185 20.25 -4.34 -16.80
C SER A 185 18.97 -5.05 -17.22
N LEU A 186 19.06 -5.90 -18.24
CA LEU A 186 17.93 -6.69 -18.74
C LEU A 186 17.59 -7.83 -17.78
N VAL A 187 16.29 -8.11 -17.66
CA VAL A 187 15.74 -9.26 -16.92
C VAL A 187 14.64 -9.91 -17.76
N PRO A 188 14.21 -11.15 -17.46
CA PRO A 188 13.03 -11.73 -18.11
C PRO A 188 11.85 -10.76 -18.04
N ASN A 189 11.23 -10.48 -19.19
CA ASN A 189 10.08 -9.58 -19.35
C ASN A 189 10.32 -8.08 -19.05
N GLY A 190 11.57 -7.61 -19.05
CA GLY A 190 11.87 -6.17 -19.04
C GLY A 190 13.29 -5.81 -18.59
N PHE A 191 13.42 -4.88 -17.65
CA PHE A 191 14.72 -4.46 -17.11
C PHE A 191 14.61 -4.12 -15.63
N GLN A 192 15.75 -4.14 -14.97
CA GLN A 192 15.92 -3.68 -13.60
C GLN A 192 16.84 -2.45 -13.57
N ILE A 193 16.55 -1.55 -12.65
CA ILE A 193 17.36 -0.39 -12.29
C ILE A 193 17.78 -0.60 -10.83
N MET A 194 19.08 -0.73 -10.58
CA MET A 194 19.58 -0.78 -9.20
C MET A 194 19.91 0.64 -8.76
N LEU A 195 19.15 1.20 -7.81
CA LEU A 195 19.39 2.57 -7.37
C LEU A 195 20.79 2.70 -6.76
N ASP A 196 21.54 3.73 -7.18
CA ASP A 196 22.87 3.99 -6.62
C ASP A 196 22.77 4.22 -5.11
N HIS A 197 23.48 3.39 -4.35
CA HIS A 197 23.41 3.42 -2.89
C HIS A 197 23.93 4.75 -2.33
N SER A 198 25.00 5.32 -2.90
CA SER A 198 25.67 6.47 -2.32
C SER A 198 24.77 7.70 -2.38
N SER A 199 24.08 7.91 -3.51
CA SER A 199 23.12 9.00 -3.67
C SER A 199 21.77 8.71 -3.01
N PHE A 200 21.26 7.47 -3.11
CA PHE A 200 19.94 7.14 -2.55
C PHE A 200 19.92 7.26 -1.02
N SER A 201 21.03 6.96 -0.35
CA SER A 201 21.16 7.13 1.09
C SER A 201 21.10 8.58 1.59
N LEU A 202 21.16 9.55 0.69
CA LEU A 202 20.98 10.95 1.02
C LEU A 202 19.53 11.42 0.84
N VAL A 203 18.67 10.60 0.25
CA VAL A 203 17.25 10.94 0.04
C VAL A 203 16.55 11.05 1.41
N PRO A 204 15.85 12.17 1.69
CA PRO A 204 15.06 12.30 2.90
C PRO A 204 14.01 11.20 3.01
N LYS A 205 13.85 10.63 4.22
CA LYS A 205 12.85 9.60 4.49
C LYS A 205 11.51 10.26 4.82
N ALA A 206 10.50 10.06 3.98
CA ALA A 206 9.15 10.56 4.20
C ALA A 206 8.11 9.71 3.45
N SER A 207 6.93 9.56 4.03
CA SER A 207 5.79 8.99 3.29
C SER A 207 5.28 9.99 2.25
N PHE A 208 4.77 9.48 1.15
CA PHE A 208 4.15 10.28 0.09
C PHE A 208 2.96 11.09 0.62
N ASP A 209 2.20 10.51 1.56
CA ASP A 209 1.07 11.16 2.23
C ASP A 209 1.49 12.47 2.92
N ILE A 210 2.53 12.43 3.74
CA ILE A 210 3.02 13.60 4.49
C ILE A 210 3.81 14.55 3.59
N ALA A 211 4.63 13.99 2.70
CA ALA A 211 5.51 14.79 1.84
C ALA A 211 4.70 15.63 0.84
N VAL A 212 3.64 15.06 0.27
CA VAL A 212 2.90 15.61 -0.86
C VAL A 212 1.39 15.70 -0.60
N VAL A 213 0.72 14.59 -0.27
CA VAL A 213 -0.76 14.52 -0.27
C VAL A 213 -1.36 15.52 0.72
N GLU A 214 -0.85 15.64 1.94
CA GLU A 214 -1.38 16.57 2.95
C GLU A 214 -1.29 18.04 2.55
N LYS A 215 -0.38 18.38 1.63
CA LYS A 215 -0.10 19.77 1.21
C LYS A 215 -0.75 20.12 -0.13
N ALA A 216 -1.16 19.11 -0.91
CA ALA A 216 -1.70 19.30 -2.25
C ALA A 216 -3.08 19.98 -2.20
N ALA A 217 -3.31 20.97 -3.07
CA ALA A 217 -4.56 21.74 -3.09
C ALA A 217 -5.67 21.09 -3.93
N ASN A 218 -5.33 20.31 -4.95
CA ASN A 218 -6.28 19.74 -5.92
C ASN A 218 -6.39 18.22 -5.79
N ILE A 219 -6.93 17.76 -4.66
CA ILE A 219 -7.09 16.34 -4.35
C ILE A 219 -8.53 15.89 -4.59
N GLY A 220 -8.67 14.86 -5.41
CA GLY A 220 -9.91 14.13 -5.61
C GLY A 220 -9.98 12.87 -4.75
N VAL A 221 -11.18 12.43 -4.40
CA VAL A 221 -11.41 11.14 -3.75
C VAL A 221 -12.52 10.38 -4.44
N ILE A 222 -12.32 9.07 -4.60
CA ILE A 222 -13.35 8.14 -5.03
C ILE A 222 -13.71 7.27 -3.85
N ALA A 223 -14.89 7.51 -3.29
CA ALA A 223 -15.48 6.62 -2.30
C ALA A 223 -15.84 5.30 -2.99
N CYS A 224 -15.27 4.18 -2.53
CA CYS A 224 -15.51 2.88 -3.13
C CYS A 224 -15.60 1.77 -2.08
N ASP A 225 -16.45 0.80 -2.36
CA ASP A 225 -16.53 -0.46 -1.61
C ASP A 225 -16.02 -1.58 -2.52
N ILE A 226 -14.73 -1.86 -2.40
CA ILE A 226 -14.02 -2.84 -3.23
C ILE A 226 -13.62 -4.09 -2.43
N GLY A 227 -14.19 -4.25 -1.22
CA GLY A 227 -13.74 -5.23 -0.24
C GLY A 227 -12.26 -5.07 0.10
N TRP A 228 -11.80 -3.82 0.23
CA TRP A 228 -10.42 -3.46 0.54
C TRP A 228 -10.04 -3.89 1.96
N SER A 229 -8.79 -4.35 2.11
CA SER A 229 -8.18 -4.60 3.41
C SER A 229 -6.67 -4.43 3.30
N ASP A 230 -6.07 -3.68 4.23
CA ASP A 230 -4.62 -3.65 4.42
C ASP A 230 -4.17 -4.92 5.15
N ILE A 231 -3.60 -5.88 4.40
CA ILE A 231 -3.12 -7.16 4.93
C ILE A 231 -1.92 -6.95 5.87
N GLY A 232 -1.34 -5.75 5.91
CA GLY A 232 -0.26 -5.36 6.82
C GLY A 232 -0.62 -5.44 8.31
N SER A 233 -1.90 -5.61 8.66
CA SER A 233 -2.33 -5.91 10.04
C SER A 233 -2.74 -7.38 10.20
N TRP A 234 -2.26 -8.04 11.27
CA TRP A 234 -2.73 -9.39 11.59
C TRP A 234 -4.24 -9.47 11.85
N ASN A 235 -4.85 -8.36 12.25
CA ASN A 235 -6.31 -8.23 12.37
C ASN A 235 -7.02 -8.36 11.01
N ALA A 236 -6.46 -7.77 9.95
CA ALA A 236 -7.00 -7.93 8.60
C ALA A 236 -6.92 -9.39 8.13
N ILE A 237 -5.78 -10.04 8.36
CA ILE A 237 -5.60 -11.47 8.06
C ILE A 237 -6.59 -12.32 8.85
N ALA A 238 -6.75 -12.04 10.15
CA ALA A 238 -7.75 -12.70 10.99
C ALA A 238 -9.16 -12.55 10.38
N GLY A 239 -9.53 -11.34 9.96
CA GLY A 239 -10.82 -11.06 9.32
C GLY A 239 -11.12 -11.87 8.05
N LEU A 240 -10.10 -12.45 7.39
CA LEU A 240 -10.28 -13.35 6.24
C LEU A 240 -10.80 -14.74 6.64
N THR A 241 -10.62 -15.14 7.90
CA THR A 241 -10.98 -16.45 8.42
C THR A 241 -12.32 -16.38 9.16
N ALA A 242 -13.26 -17.28 8.89
CA ALA A 242 -14.55 -17.26 9.59
C ALA A 242 -14.38 -17.52 11.10
N PRO A 243 -15.08 -16.77 11.97
CA PRO A 243 -15.02 -16.98 13.41
C PRO A 243 -15.83 -18.20 13.86
N ASP A 244 -15.40 -18.81 14.96
CA ASP A 244 -16.18 -19.80 15.72
C ASP A 244 -17.23 -19.13 16.62
N VAL A 245 -17.92 -19.92 17.44
CA VAL A 245 -18.97 -19.46 18.37
C VAL A 245 -18.48 -18.48 19.44
N ASN A 246 -17.18 -18.48 19.74
CA ASN A 246 -16.53 -17.62 20.74
C ASN A 246 -15.72 -16.49 20.08
N GLY A 247 -15.88 -16.27 18.76
CA GLY A 247 -15.17 -15.23 18.01
C GLY A 247 -13.73 -15.61 17.62
N ASN A 248 -13.27 -16.83 17.91
CA ASN A 248 -11.92 -17.26 17.55
C ASN A 248 -11.81 -17.58 16.06
N ARG A 249 -10.65 -17.31 15.49
CA ARG A 249 -10.36 -17.50 14.07
C ARG A 249 -9.11 -18.37 13.94
N ILE A 250 -9.23 -19.48 13.23
CA ILE A 250 -8.17 -20.51 13.17
C ILE A 250 -7.79 -20.75 11.71
N ASP A 251 -6.53 -20.46 11.38
CA ASP A 251 -5.87 -20.83 10.13
C ASP A 251 -4.83 -21.92 10.41
N GLY A 252 -5.22 -23.18 10.19
CA GLY A 252 -4.40 -24.36 10.46
C GLY A 252 -4.92 -25.21 11.63
N GLN A 253 -4.01 -25.66 12.52
CA GLN A 253 -4.30 -26.54 13.65
C GLN A 253 -4.17 -25.79 14.98
N ALA A 254 -5.30 -25.58 15.64
CA ALA A 254 -5.35 -25.02 16.98
C ALA A 254 -6.37 -25.74 17.87
N VAL A 255 -6.10 -25.78 19.17
CA VAL A 255 -7.02 -26.26 20.20
C VAL A 255 -7.37 -25.07 21.10
N MET A 256 -8.65 -24.71 21.13
CA MET A 256 -9.16 -23.57 21.91
C MET A 256 -9.94 -24.08 23.11
N ILE A 257 -9.55 -23.69 24.32
CA ILE A 257 -10.24 -24.01 25.58
C ILE A 257 -10.47 -22.69 26.30
N GLU A 258 -11.72 -22.35 26.61
CA GLU A 258 -12.09 -21.13 27.34
C GLU A 258 -11.40 -19.86 26.78
N SER A 259 -11.28 -19.80 25.45
CA SER A 259 -10.61 -18.70 24.75
C SER A 259 -11.60 -17.96 23.87
N GLU A 260 -11.45 -16.64 23.79
CA GLU A 260 -12.40 -15.75 23.09
C GLU A 260 -11.66 -14.75 22.20
N ASN A 261 -12.24 -14.44 21.04
CA ASN A 261 -11.75 -13.40 20.13
C ASN A 261 -10.26 -13.51 19.71
N CYS A 262 -9.71 -14.73 19.70
CA CYS A 262 -8.30 -14.92 19.34
C CYS A 262 -8.11 -15.31 17.87
N PHE A 263 -6.99 -14.91 17.26
CA PHE A 263 -6.56 -15.39 15.95
C PHE A 263 -5.35 -16.30 16.09
N VAL A 264 -5.43 -17.50 15.52
CA VAL A 264 -4.33 -18.45 15.51
C VAL A 264 -4.01 -18.85 14.09
N ARG A 265 -2.76 -18.63 13.67
CA ARG A 265 -2.20 -19.15 12.43
C ARG A 265 -1.08 -20.12 12.75
N SER A 266 -1.23 -21.37 12.33
CA SER A 266 -0.22 -22.39 12.56
C SER A 266 0.42 -22.83 11.24
N ASN A 267 1.75 -22.98 11.23
CA ASN A 267 2.47 -23.61 10.13
C ASN A 267 3.10 -24.94 10.58
N GLY A 268 2.30 -26.02 10.58
CA GLY A 268 2.77 -27.39 10.82
C GLY A 268 2.77 -27.89 12.26
N ARG A 269 2.59 -27.02 13.26
CA ARG A 269 2.46 -27.40 14.69
C ARG A 269 1.06 -27.09 15.22
N THR A 270 0.56 -27.90 16.14
CA THR A 270 -0.71 -27.60 16.83
C THR A 270 -0.49 -26.57 17.93
N ILE A 271 -1.28 -25.49 17.92
CA ILE A 271 -1.22 -24.42 18.93
C ILE A 271 -2.37 -24.58 19.94
N GLY A 272 -2.06 -24.60 21.23
CA GLY A 272 -3.06 -24.67 22.30
C GLY A 272 -3.29 -23.31 22.94
N MET A 273 -4.55 -22.89 23.02
CA MET A 273 -5.00 -21.63 23.62
C MET A 273 -5.94 -21.97 24.78
N VAL A 274 -5.57 -21.56 26.00
CA VAL A 274 -6.34 -21.89 27.21
C VAL A 274 -6.56 -20.64 28.06
N GLY A 275 -7.81 -20.23 28.25
CA GLY A 275 -8.16 -19.11 29.13
C GLY A 275 -7.71 -17.74 28.64
N VAL A 276 -7.40 -17.58 27.35
CA VAL A 276 -6.85 -16.35 26.78
C VAL A 276 -7.87 -15.61 25.92
N LYS A 277 -7.74 -14.28 25.85
CA LYS A 277 -8.67 -13.42 25.10
C LYS A 277 -7.89 -12.40 24.28
N ASP A 278 -8.45 -12.04 23.12
CA ASP A 278 -7.95 -10.96 22.25
C ASP A 278 -6.45 -11.11 21.88
N LEU A 279 -5.99 -12.35 21.66
CA LEU A 279 -4.61 -12.64 21.28
C LEU A 279 -4.49 -13.06 19.82
N ILE A 280 -3.38 -12.67 19.21
CA ILE A 280 -2.90 -13.12 17.92
C ILE A 280 -1.69 -14.01 18.13
N VAL A 281 -1.77 -15.25 17.66
CA VAL A 281 -0.65 -16.19 17.66
C VAL A 281 -0.37 -16.63 16.22
N VAL A 282 0.85 -16.38 15.75
CA VAL A 282 1.27 -16.74 14.39
C VAL A 282 2.56 -17.54 14.47
N ASP A 283 2.54 -18.76 13.94
CA ASP A 283 3.72 -19.58 13.71
C ASP A 283 4.05 -19.58 12.20
N THR A 284 5.21 -19.05 11.84
CA THR A 284 5.72 -19.05 10.46
C THR A 284 6.66 -20.22 10.17
N GLY A 285 6.98 -21.04 11.19
CA GLY A 285 7.90 -22.18 11.13
C GLY A 285 9.33 -21.84 11.58
N ASP A 286 9.77 -20.61 11.33
CA ASP A 286 11.05 -20.04 11.79
C ASP A 286 10.91 -19.19 13.06
N ALA A 287 9.74 -18.58 13.27
CA ALA A 287 9.44 -17.76 14.44
C ALA A 287 7.97 -17.92 14.87
N ILE A 288 7.72 -17.55 16.14
CA ILE A 288 6.37 -17.46 16.71
C ILE A 288 6.15 -16.02 17.17
N LEU A 289 5.08 -15.40 16.69
CA LEU A 289 4.59 -14.12 17.16
C LEU A 289 3.40 -14.36 18.09
N ILE A 290 3.43 -13.73 19.26
CA ILE A 290 2.30 -13.63 20.18
C ILE A 290 2.10 -12.15 20.46
N ALA A 291 0.94 -11.61 20.10
CA ALA A 291 0.62 -10.20 20.29
C ALA A 291 -0.82 -10.04 20.77
N ASP A 292 -1.06 -8.97 21.51
CA ASP A 292 -2.41 -8.48 21.78
C ASP A 292 -3.03 -7.96 20.47
N ALA A 293 -4.28 -8.34 20.19
CA ALA A 293 -4.99 -7.97 18.96
C ALA A 293 -5.18 -6.46 18.83
N GLY A 294 -5.22 -5.72 19.94
CA GLY A 294 -5.25 -4.25 19.95
C GLY A 294 -3.88 -3.59 19.73
N GLN A 295 -2.79 -4.35 19.75
CA GLN A 295 -1.41 -3.82 19.64
C GLN A 295 -0.63 -4.33 18.41
N THR A 296 -1.33 -4.79 17.37
CA THR A 296 -0.70 -5.31 16.14
C THR A 296 0.26 -4.33 15.47
N GLN A 297 0.06 -3.02 15.65
CA GLN A 297 0.95 -1.98 15.12
C GLN A 297 2.39 -2.06 15.68
N LEU A 298 2.56 -2.58 16.90
CA LEU A 298 3.89 -2.74 17.52
C LEU A 298 4.71 -3.87 16.87
N VAL A 299 4.07 -4.77 16.12
CA VAL A 299 4.76 -5.86 15.40
C VAL A 299 5.77 -5.29 14.40
N LYS A 300 5.51 -4.10 13.83
CA LYS A 300 6.45 -3.43 12.92
C LYS A 300 7.79 -3.04 13.57
N ARG A 301 7.92 -3.11 14.91
CA ARG A 301 9.17 -2.82 15.64
C ARG A 301 10.10 -4.02 15.78
N ILE A 302 9.59 -5.23 15.56
CA ILE A 302 10.33 -6.49 15.69
C ILE A 302 10.60 -7.15 14.33
N SER A 303 10.00 -6.63 13.26
CA SER A 303 10.30 -6.92 11.86
C SER A 303 11.39 -6.00 11.32
#